data_AF-A0A5B8YJ86-F1
#
_entry.id   AF-A0A5B8YJ86-F1
#
_cell.length_a   1.000
_cell.length_b   1.000
_cell.length_c   1.000
_cell.angle_alpha   90.00
_cell.angle_beta   90.00
_cell.angle_gamma   90.00
#
_symmetry.space_group_name_H-M   'P 1'
#
loop_
_entity.id
_entity.type
_entity.pdbx_description
1 polymer ?
#
loop_
_entity_poly.entity_id
_entity_poly.type
_entity_poly.pdbx_seq_one_letter_code
_entity_poly.pdbx_strand_id
1 'polypeptide(L)'
;MSTSTSHPIKAIYRREIQEAFELLESLKKDGFYNVPKITWWILKYEELNEYSWNHRHVGSCIDGMGCCCTDKNPESKFSFLYSALEEVVDLYQHEKYFKEELSVLEKLKDDHPALMQWLKKNEKLGSEEFLLFWIEWLEEEHTVVPFLFGLNDLGIKFRSEDWKNTIEFCEVFNEIYRTSDVCPKHKDK
;
A
#
# COMPACT_ATOMS: atom_id res chain seq x y z
N MET A 1 -28.18 -15.43 16.91
CA MET A 1 -28.51 -14.45 17.97
C MET A 1 -27.95 -13.14 17.48
N SER A 2 -28.76 -12.09 17.36
CA SER A 2 -28.31 -10.82 16.77
C SER A 2 -27.13 -10.24 17.54
N THR A 3 -26.01 -9.97 16.86
CA THR A 3 -24.82 -9.26 17.36
C THR A 3 -25.08 -7.75 17.62
N SER A 4 -26.35 -7.35 17.75
CA SER A 4 -26.85 -5.97 17.88
C SER A 4 -26.65 -5.34 19.27
N THR A 5 -25.68 -5.79 20.08
CA THR A 5 -25.34 -5.07 21.30
C THR A 5 -24.38 -3.93 20.94
N SER A 6 -24.91 -2.71 20.83
CA SER A 6 -24.09 -1.51 20.69
C SER A 6 -23.12 -1.45 21.86
N HIS A 7 -21.82 -1.58 21.58
CA HIS A 7 -20.79 -1.49 22.60
C HIS A 7 -20.92 -0.13 23.32
N PRO A 8 -20.95 -0.06 24.68
CA PRO A 8 -21.20 1.18 25.42
C PRO A 8 -20.20 2.33 25.14
N ILE A 9 -19.06 2.04 24.51
CA ILE A 9 -18.03 3.01 24.12
C ILE A 9 -17.98 3.27 22.61
N LYS A 10 -18.93 2.74 21.83
CA LYS A 10 -19.00 2.94 20.37
C LYS A 10 -19.03 4.42 19.96
N ALA A 11 -19.72 5.25 20.74
CA ALA A 11 -19.76 6.69 20.50
C ALA A 11 -18.43 7.39 20.77
N ILE A 12 -17.57 6.83 21.64
CA ILE A 12 -16.23 7.34 21.91
C ILE A 12 -15.33 7.02 20.72
N TYR A 13 -15.24 5.74 20.32
CA TYR A 13 -14.41 5.34 19.19
C TYR A 13 -14.81 5.98 17.86
N ARG A 14 -16.10 6.20 17.62
CA ARG A 14 -16.53 6.94 16.42
C ARG A 14 -16.05 8.38 16.39
N ARG A 15 -15.92 9.01 17.56
CA ARG A 15 -15.33 10.35 17.68
C ARG A 15 -13.83 10.29 17.42
N GLU A 16 -13.15 9.32 18.02
CA GLU A 16 -11.71 9.13 17.80
C GLU A 16 -11.38 8.81 16.33
N ILE A 17 -12.21 8.02 15.64
CA ILE A 17 -12.10 7.78 14.20
C ILE A 17 -12.20 9.09 13.44
N GLN A 18 -13.21 9.92 13.74
CA GLN A 18 -13.38 11.21 13.09
C GLN A 18 -12.17 12.13 13.33
N GLU A 19 -11.68 12.21 14.57
CA GLU A 19 -10.47 12.96 14.93
C GLU A 19 -9.22 12.41 14.20
N ALA A 20 -9.14 11.09 13.99
CA ALA A 20 -8.05 10.47 13.26
C ALA A 20 -8.05 10.85 11.77
N PHE A 21 -9.22 10.90 11.13
CA PHE A 21 -9.37 11.40 9.76
C PHE A 21 -9.00 12.88 9.64
N GLU A 22 -9.47 13.72 10.56
CA GLU A 22 -9.14 15.15 10.60
C GLU A 22 -7.64 15.39 10.79
N LEU A 23 -7.03 14.62 11.71
CA LEU A 23 -5.59 14.66 11.92
C LEU A 23 -4.85 14.21 10.67
N LEU A 24 -5.27 13.12 10.03
CA LEU A 24 -4.65 12.64 8.79
C LEU A 24 -4.69 13.73 7.71
N GLU A 25 -5.83 14.38 7.50
CA GLU A 25 -5.96 15.46 6.52
C GLU A 25 -4.96 16.60 6.80
N SER A 26 -4.79 16.96 8.08
CA SER A 26 -3.85 18.01 8.49
C SER A 26 -2.37 17.66 8.27
N LEU A 27 -2.04 16.38 8.06
CA LEU A 27 -0.66 15.95 7.80
C LEU A 27 -0.21 16.27 6.37
N LYS A 28 -1.14 16.49 5.44
CA LYS A 28 -0.85 16.89 4.07
C LYS A 28 -0.06 18.19 4.05
N LYS A 29 0.95 18.24 3.19
CA LYS A 29 1.67 19.47 2.87
C LYS A 29 1.67 19.65 1.36
N ASP A 30 1.18 20.81 0.91
CA ASP A 30 1.07 21.14 -0.52
C ASP A 30 0.28 20.08 -1.33
N GLY A 31 -0.70 19.44 -0.68
CA GLY A 31 -1.53 18.40 -1.27
C GLY A 31 -0.91 16.99 -1.29
N PHE A 32 0.28 16.79 -0.70
CA PHE A 32 0.95 15.50 -0.65
C PHE A 32 1.19 15.03 0.78
N TYR A 33 1.16 13.72 0.98
CA TYR A 33 1.66 13.06 2.17
C TYR A 33 3.15 12.76 2.03
N ASN A 34 3.80 12.54 3.17
CA ASN A 34 5.10 11.90 3.22
C ASN A 34 5.03 10.69 4.14
N VAL A 35 5.83 9.68 3.82
CA VAL A 35 5.78 8.39 4.54
C VAL A 35 6.10 8.54 6.03
N PRO A 36 7.09 9.33 6.48
CA PRO A 36 7.35 9.47 7.93
C PRO A 36 6.14 9.94 8.76
N LYS A 37 5.35 10.88 8.24
CA LYS A 37 4.12 11.32 8.92
C LYS A 37 3.03 10.25 8.91
N ILE A 38 2.91 9.49 7.82
CA ILE A 38 1.98 8.36 7.73
C ILE A 38 2.38 7.26 8.72
N THR A 39 3.67 6.90 8.79
CA THR A 39 4.19 5.96 9.79
C THR A 39 3.85 6.41 11.20
N TRP A 40 4.05 7.68 11.53
CA TRP A 40 3.65 8.22 12.84
C TRP A 40 2.14 8.11 13.09
N TRP A 41 1.31 8.41 12.08
CA TRP A 41 -0.15 8.32 12.19
C TRP A 41 -0.62 6.88 12.44
N ILE A 42 -0.04 5.91 11.74
CA ILE A 42 -0.29 4.47 11.93
C ILE A 42 0.04 4.09 13.38
N LEU A 43 1.25 4.38 13.84
CA LEU A 43 1.68 4.09 15.22
C LEU A 43 0.77 4.77 16.27
N LYS A 44 0.25 5.96 15.98
CA LYS A 44 -0.64 6.69 16.90
C LYS A 44 -2.00 6.02 17.07
N TYR A 45 -2.51 5.36 16.03
CA TYR A 45 -3.88 4.85 16.00
C TYR A 45 -3.97 3.32 15.91
N GLU A 46 -2.91 2.60 16.28
CA GLU A 46 -2.87 1.14 16.28
C GLU A 46 -4.01 0.50 17.09
N GLU A 47 -4.24 0.96 18.32
CA GLU A 47 -5.35 0.46 19.17
C GLU A 47 -6.73 0.76 18.56
N LEU A 48 -6.87 1.94 17.93
CA LEU A 48 -8.11 2.33 17.26
C LEU A 48 -8.38 1.46 16.03
N ASN A 49 -7.32 1.07 15.32
CA ASN A 49 -7.41 0.13 14.21
C ASN A 49 -7.82 -1.27 14.70
N GLU A 50 -7.21 -1.78 15.78
CA GLU A 50 -7.60 -3.06 16.36
C GLU A 50 -9.09 -3.07 16.73
N TYR A 51 -9.56 -2.02 17.39
CA TYR A 51 -10.99 -1.85 17.66
C TYR A 51 -11.81 -1.87 16.36
N SER A 52 -11.45 -1.03 15.40
CA SER A 52 -12.19 -0.85 14.14
C SER A 52 -12.25 -2.15 13.33
N TRP A 53 -11.15 -2.88 13.24
CA TRP A 53 -11.06 -4.18 12.57
C TRP A 53 -12.02 -5.20 13.17
N ASN A 54 -12.05 -5.30 14.50
CA ASN A 54 -12.92 -6.25 15.21
C ASN A 54 -14.41 -5.86 15.15
N HIS A 55 -14.72 -4.59 14.87
CA HIS A 55 -16.09 -4.06 14.89
C HIS A 55 -16.64 -3.65 13.53
N ARG A 56 -15.85 -3.73 12.45
CA ARG A 56 -16.27 -3.36 11.10
C ARG A 56 -17.51 -4.11 10.62
N HIS A 57 -17.70 -5.36 11.08
CA HIS A 57 -18.83 -6.22 10.69
C HIS A 57 -20.12 -5.96 11.50
N VAL A 58 -20.09 -5.07 12.50
CA VAL A 58 -21.27 -4.77 13.32
C VAL A 58 -22.37 -4.15 12.46
N GLY A 59 -23.53 -4.78 12.44
CA GLY A 59 -24.67 -4.38 11.60
C GLY A 59 -24.65 -4.99 10.20
N SER A 60 -23.79 -5.97 9.93
CA SER A 60 -23.85 -6.78 8.71
C SER A 60 -25.16 -7.56 8.63
N CYS A 61 -25.71 -7.70 7.42
CA CYS A 61 -26.85 -8.57 7.16
C CYS A 61 -26.45 -10.07 7.19
N ILE A 62 -25.15 -10.35 7.20
CA ILE A 62 -24.57 -11.68 7.37
C ILE A 62 -23.84 -11.68 8.71
N ASP A 63 -24.42 -12.35 9.71
CA ASP A 63 -23.99 -12.30 11.11
C ASP A 63 -22.49 -12.59 11.26
N GLY A 64 -21.72 -11.58 11.70
CA GLY A 64 -20.28 -11.68 11.93
C GLY A 64 -19.38 -11.70 10.68
N MET A 65 -19.93 -11.63 9.47
CA MET A 65 -19.16 -11.56 8.22
C MET A 65 -19.19 -10.18 7.57
N GLY A 66 -18.12 -9.84 6.86
CA GLY A 66 -18.07 -8.67 5.99
C GLY A 66 -19.16 -8.70 4.94
N CYS A 67 -19.87 -7.58 4.80
CA CYS A 67 -20.88 -7.39 3.78
C CYS A 67 -20.84 -5.93 3.32
N CYS A 68 -21.22 -5.67 2.06
CA CYS A 68 -21.32 -4.33 1.50
C CYS A 68 -22.21 -3.38 2.30
N CYS A 69 -23.13 -3.91 3.12
CA CYS A 69 -23.94 -3.13 4.06
C CYS A 69 -23.10 -2.41 5.13
N THR A 70 -21.92 -2.94 5.46
CA THR A 70 -21.02 -2.39 6.49
C THR A 70 -19.88 -1.56 5.95
N ASP A 71 -19.66 -1.49 4.63
CA ASP A 71 -18.52 -0.77 4.03
C ASP A 71 -18.58 0.74 4.33
N LYS A 72 -19.79 1.26 4.55
CA LYS A 72 -20.01 2.67 4.90
C LYS A 72 -19.85 2.95 6.39
N ASN A 73 -19.68 1.93 7.23
CA ASN A 73 -19.47 2.14 8.66
C ASN A 73 -18.12 2.84 8.90
N PRO A 74 -18.05 3.79 9.86
CA PRO A 74 -16.80 4.46 10.22
C PRO A 74 -15.68 3.46 10.55
N GLU A 75 -16.01 2.40 11.28
CA GLU A 75 -15.06 1.36 11.69
C GLU A 75 -14.48 0.63 10.45
N SER A 76 -15.32 0.27 9.48
CA SER A 76 -14.85 -0.36 8.23
C SER A 76 -13.94 0.57 7.43
N LYS A 77 -14.38 1.81 7.20
CA LYS A 77 -13.60 2.82 6.47
C LYS A 77 -12.25 3.07 7.11
N PHE A 78 -12.22 3.21 8.43
CA PHE A 78 -10.99 3.43 9.19
C PHE A 78 -10.02 2.26 9.03
N SER A 79 -10.50 1.02 9.24
CA SER A 79 -9.66 -0.17 9.11
C SER A 79 -9.11 -0.37 7.70
N PHE A 80 -9.91 -0.10 6.66
CA PHE A 80 -9.45 -0.20 5.27
C PHE A 80 -8.41 0.88 4.93
N LEU A 81 -8.64 2.12 5.38
CA LEU A 81 -7.63 3.18 5.23
C LEU A 81 -6.34 2.81 5.94
N TYR A 82 -6.43 2.35 7.20
CA TYR A 82 -5.26 2.01 8.00
C TYR A 82 -4.43 0.93 7.32
N SER A 83 -5.05 -0.18 6.89
CA SER A 83 -4.35 -1.26 6.18
C SER A 83 -3.71 -0.80 4.87
N ALA A 84 -4.37 0.08 4.11
CA ALA A 84 -3.77 0.62 2.88
C ALA A 84 -2.56 1.54 3.18
N LEU A 85 -2.61 2.31 4.26
CA LEU A 85 -1.47 3.12 4.69
C LEU A 85 -0.32 2.26 5.24
N GLU A 86 -0.61 1.13 5.88
CA GLU A 86 0.41 0.15 6.27
C GLU A 86 1.15 -0.40 5.05
N GLU A 87 0.41 -0.79 4.01
CA GLU A 87 1.01 -1.26 2.75
C GLU A 87 1.94 -0.20 2.14
N VAL A 88 1.54 1.08 2.15
CA VAL A 88 2.42 2.18 1.72
C VAL A 88 3.71 2.21 2.53
N VAL A 89 3.63 2.09 3.86
CA VAL A 89 4.83 2.12 4.72
C VAL A 89 5.72 0.91 4.46
N ASP A 90 5.14 -0.28 4.31
CA ASP A 90 5.87 -1.53 4.06
C ASP A 90 6.58 -1.52 2.71
N LEU A 91 5.93 -1.04 1.65
CA LEU A 91 6.56 -0.88 0.34
C LEU A 91 7.69 0.15 0.40
N TYR A 92 7.47 1.29 1.08
CA TYR A 92 8.47 2.35 1.18
C TYR A 92 9.76 1.92 1.89
N GLN A 93 9.71 0.92 2.78
CA GLN A 93 10.91 0.38 3.43
C GLN A 93 11.93 -0.17 2.43
N HIS A 94 11.49 -0.55 1.23
CA HIS A 94 12.35 -1.08 0.17
C HIS A 94 13.07 0.01 -0.64
N GLU A 95 12.71 1.29 -0.50
CA GLU A 95 13.33 2.38 -1.24
C GLU A 95 14.87 2.41 -1.06
N LYS A 96 15.33 2.11 0.17
CA LYS A 96 16.77 1.98 0.45
C LYS A 96 17.38 0.74 -0.20
N TYR A 97 16.69 -0.40 -0.14
CA TYR A 97 17.15 -1.65 -0.77
C TYR A 97 17.31 -1.47 -2.28
N PHE A 98 16.33 -0.87 -2.95
CA PHE A 98 16.38 -0.64 -4.40
C PHE A 98 17.50 0.31 -4.81
N LYS A 99 17.79 1.34 -4.01
CA LYS A 99 18.97 2.18 -4.24
C LYS A 99 20.28 1.36 -4.28
N GLU A 100 20.42 0.42 -3.35
CA GLU A 100 21.59 -0.45 -3.26
C GLU A 100 21.63 -1.43 -4.45
N GLU A 101 20.50 -2.04 -4.80
CA GLU A 101 20.41 -2.97 -5.94
C GLU A 101 20.66 -2.29 -7.29
N LEU A 102 20.15 -1.07 -7.51
CA LEU A 102 20.41 -0.31 -8.74
C LEU A 102 21.92 -0.02 -8.88
N SER A 103 22.59 0.31 -7.77
CA SER A 103 24.06 0.52 -7.74
C SER A 103 24.84 -0.77 -8.04
N VAL A 104 24.30 -1.93 -7.68
CA VAL A 104 24.87 -3.24 -8.05
C VAL A 104 24.66 -3.47 -9.54
N LEU A 105 23.43 -3.27 -10.02
CA LEU A 105 23.03 -3.52 -11.41
C LEU A 105 23.89 -2.73 -12.40
N GLU A 106 24.24 -1.47 -12.12
CA GLU A 106 25.13 -0.67 -12.95
C GLU A 106 26.48 -1.36 -13.25
N LYS A 107 26.99 -2.16 -12.32
CA LYS A 107 28.26 -2.88 -12.46
C LYS A 107 28.12 -4.20 -13.21
N LEU A 108 26.89 -4.69 -13.36
CA LEU A 108 26.59 -6.00 -13.96
C LEU A 108 26.12 -5.91 -15.41
N LYS A 109 25.95 -4.69 -15.97
CA LYS A 109 25.33 -4.47 -17.29
C LYS A 109 25.98 -5.27 -18.42
N ASP A 110 27.28 -5.51 -18.36
CA ASP A 110 28.04 -6.25 -19.38
C ASP A 110 28.30 -7.72 -19.00
N ASP A 111 27.88 -8.17 -17.81
CA ASP A 111 28.05 -9.55 -17.32
C ASP A 111 26.69 -10.27 -17.29
N HIS A 112 26.36 -10.93 -18.40
CA HIS A 112 25.07 -11.60 -18.56
C HIS A 112 24.80 -12.67 -17.50
N PRO A 113 25.72 -13.60 -17.17
CA PRO A 113 25.53 -14.52 -16.06
C PRO A 113 25.22 -13.83 -14.72
N ALA A 114 25.95 -12.77 -14.37
CA ALA A 114 25.70 -12.03 -13.13
C ALA A 114 24.35 -11.29 -13.15
N LEU A 115 23.98 -10.74 -14.30
CA LEU A 115 22.67 -10.11 -14.51
C LEU A 115 21.51 -11.10 -14.29
N MET A 116 21.62 -12.33 -14.79
CA MET A 116 20.60 -13.35 -14.57
C MET A 116 20.47 -13.77 -13.10
N GLN A 117 21.57 -13.79 -12.35
CA GLN A 117 21.53 -14.02 -10.91
C GLN A 117 20.86 -12.86 -10.16
N TRP A 118 21.13 -11.63 -10.58
CA TRP A 118 20.47 -10.44 -10.03
C TRP A 118 18.95 -10.46 -10.27
N LEU A 119 18.51 -10.81 -11.49
CA LEU A 119 17.09 -10.98 -11.80
C LEU A 119 16.43 -12.04 -10.91
N LYS A 120 17.05 -13.21 -10.80
CA LYS A 120 16.52 -14.30 -9.98
C LYS A 120 16.42 -13.93 -8.49
N LYS A 121 17.39 -13.18 -7.97
CA LYS A 121 17.36 -12.67 -6.59
C LYS A 121 16.17 -11.72 -6.36
N ASN A 122 15.89 -10.88 -7.34
CA ASN A 122 14.89 -9.82 -7.25
C ASN A 122 13.52 -10.21 -7.83
N GLU A 123 13.37 -11.44 -8.33
CA GLU A 123 12.19 -11.89 -9.05
C GLU A 123 10.90 -11.69 -8.25
N LYS A 124 10.85 -12.22 -7.02
CA LYS A 124 9.67 -12.09 -6.15
C LYS A 124 9.27 -10.63 -5.91
N LEU A 125 10.25 -9.76 -5.67
CA LEU A 125 9.98 -8.34 -5.45
C LEU A 125 9.43 -7.67 -6.71
N GLY A 126 10.08 -7.87 -7.85
CA GLY A 126 9.72 -7.18 -9.09
C GLY A 126 8.50 -7.74 -9.81
N SER A 127 8.24 -9.05 -9.74
CA SER A 127 7.15 -9.70 -10.47
C SER A 127 5.89 -9.96 -9.65
N GLU A 128 5.97 -9.96 -8.32
CA GLU A 128 4.83 -10.21 -7.43
C GLU A 128 4.57 -9.01 -6.50
N GLU A 129 5.51 -8.67 -5.62
CA GLU A 129 5.25 -7.72 -4.53
C GLU A 129 5.09 -6.27 -4.99
N PHE A 130 5.88 -5.83 -5.99
CA PHE A 130 5.81 -4.47 -6.54
C PHE A 130 5.05 -4.39 -7.87
N LEU A 131 4.41 -5.48 -8.31
CA LEU A 131 3.65 -5.49 -9.56
C LEU A 131 2.46 -4.51 -9.49
N LEU A 132 1.69 -4.54 -8.40
CA LEU A 132 0.54 -3.65 -8.20
C LEU A 132 0.97 -2.19 -8.05
N PHE A 133 2.06 -1.95 -7.32
CA PHE A 133 2.67 -0.63 -7.25
C PHE A 133 2.96 -0.08 -8.65
N TRP A 134 3.58 -0.90 -9.51
CA TRP A 134 3.98 -0.50 -10.85
C TRP A 134 2.79 -0.25 -11.79
N ILE A 135 1.73 -1.06 -11.74
CA ILE A 135 0.62 -0.98 -12.71
C ILE A 135 -0.57 -0.15 -12.22
N GLU A 136 -0.77 -0.01 -10.91
CA GLU A 136 -1.97 0.63 -10.33
C GLU A 136 -1.66 1.92 -9.57
N TRP A 137 -0.47 2.08 -8.99
CA TRP A 137 -0.19 3.21 -8.08
C TRP A 137 0.53 4.39 -8.75
N LEU A 138 1.25 4.14 -9.84
CA LEU A 138 1.98 5.18 -10.54
C LEU A 138 1.09 5.85 -11.59
N GLU A 139 0.74 7.13 -11.37
CA GLU A 139 0.01 7.93 -12.37
C GLU A 139 0.97 8.64 -13.33
N GLU A 140 0.49 9.05 -14.51
CA GLU A 140 1.29 9.61 -15.63
C GLU A 140 2.06 10.91 -15.28
N GLU A 141 1.86 11.52 -14.10
CA GLU A 141 2.48 12.78 -13.69
C GLU A 141 2.96 12.77 -12.22
N HIS A 142 4.18 12.28 -11.99
CA HIS A 142 4.99 12.54 -10.78
C HIS A 142 4.32 12.20 -9.43
N THR A 143 3.29 11.36 -9.44
CA THR A 143 2.45 11.09 -8.26
C THR A 143 2.30 9.60 -8.06
N VAL A 144 2.43 9.17 -6.81
CA VAL A 144 2.09 7.82 -6.36
C VAL A 144 0.77 7.89 -5.60
N VAL A 145 -0.24 7.20 -6.09
CA VAL A 145 -1.60 7.15 -5.54
C VAL A 145 -1.90 5.70 -5.15
N PRO A 146 -1.89 5.36 -3.85
CA PRO A 146 -2.23 4.02 -3.42
C PRO A 146 -3.65 3.63 -3.82
N PHE A 147 -3.84 2.35 -4.15
CA PHE A 147 -5.17 1.84 -4.43
C PHE A 147 -6.03 1.84 -3.15
N LEU A 148 -7.10 2.65 -3.15
CA LEU A 148 -7.98 2.84 -2.00
C LEU A 148 -9.44 2.47 -2.34
N PHE A 149 -9.79 1.20 -2.15
CA PHE A 149 -11.14 0.72 -2.46
C PHE A 149 -12.23 1.49 -1.69
N GLY A 150 -13.02 2.28 -2.42
CA GLY A 150 -14.12 3.06 -1.86
C GLY A 150 -13.72 4.27 -1.00
N LEU A 151 -12.44 4.68 -1.04
CA LEU A 151 -11.87 5.77 -0.23
C LEU A 151 -11.05 6.78 -1.07
N ASN A 152 -11.26 6.79 -2.39
CA ASN A 152 -10.56 7.69 -3.32
C ASN A 152 -10.82 9.18 -3.04
N ASP A 153 -11.91 9.51 -2.35
CA ASP A 153 -12.27 10.88 -1.95
C ASP A 153 -11.31 11.48 -0.88
N LEU A 154 -10.51 10.65 -0.21
CA LEU A 154 -9.53 11.11 0.77
C LEU A 154 -8.31 11.81 0.14
N GLY A 155 -8.10 11.65 -1.17
CA GLY A 155 -6.99 12.30 -1.89
C GLY A 155 -5.61 11.96 -1.31
N ILE A 156 -5.40 10.70 -0.94
CA ILE A 156 -4.11 10.20 -0.48
C ILE A 156 -3.17 10.08 -1.68
N LYS A 157 -2.10 10.88 -1.68
CA LYS A 157 -1.09 10.86 -2.72
C LYS A 157 0.28 11.28 -2.21
N PHE A 158 1.31 10.75 -2.83
CA PHE A 158 2.72 10.96 -2.50
C PHE A 158 3.48 11.49 -3.71
N ARG A 159 4.58 12.19 -3.44
CA ARG A 159 5.50 12.69 -4.45
C ARG A 159 6.31 11.52 -5.01
N SER A 160 6.35 11.37 -6.32
CA SER A 160 7.17 10.32 -6.96
C SER A 160 8.65 10.39 -6.61
N GLU A 161 9.16 11.59 -6.31
CA GLU A 161 10.56 11.81 -5.96
C GLU A 161 10.97 11.09 -4.66
N ASP A 162 10.02 10.86 -3.76
CA ASP A 162 10.23 10.10 -2.53
C ASP A 162 10.35 8.59 -2.83
N TRP A 163 9.90 8.13 -4.00
CA TRP A 163 9.85 6.73 -4.45
C TRP A 163 10.78 6.45 -5.64
N LYS A 164 11.73 7.35 -5.91
CA LYS A 164 12.49 7.34 -7.16
C LYS A 164 13.24 6.03 -7.40
N ASN A 165 13.81 5.40 -6.37
CA ASN A 165 14.56 4.16 -6.53
C ASN A 165 13.62 2.98 -6.72
N THR A 166 12.46 2.98 -6.05
CA THR A 166 11.39 2.00 -6.26
C THR A 166 10.86 2.05 -7.69
N ILE A 167 10.57 3.26 -8.20
CA ILE A 167 10.11 3.47 -9.57
C ILE A 167 11.17 3.00 -10.58
N GLU A 168 12.41 3.47 -10.44
CA GLU A 168 13.52 3.10 -11.32
C GLU A 168 13.80 1.59 -11.29
N PHE A 169 13.73 0.96 -10.10
CA PHE A 169 13.85 -0.48 -9.99
C PHE A 169 12.74 -1.20 -10.74
N CYS A 170 11.47 -0.79 -10.59
CA CYS A 170 10.35 -1.41 -11.29
C CYS A 170 10.48 -1.26 -12.81
N GLU A 171 10.88 -0.09 -13.30
CA GLU A 171 11.13 0.16 -14.71
C GLU A 171 12.19 -0.78 -15.28
N VAL A 172 13.38 -0.77 -14.67
CA VAL A 172 14.53 -1.50 -15.17
C VAL A 172 14.36 -3.00 -14.98
N PHE A 173 13.81 -3.45 -13.85
CA PHE A 173 13.49 -4.87 -13.64
C PHE A 173 12.51 -5.36 -14.71
N ASN A 174 11.42 -4.64 -14.98
CA ASN A 174 10.44 -5.07 -15.97
C ASN A 174 11.00 -5.08 -17.39
N GLU A 175 11.83 -4.11 -17.77
CA GLU A 175 12.50 -4.08 -19.07
C GLU A 175 13.38 -5.32 -19.28
N ILE A 176 14.24 -5.61 -18.30
CA ILE A 176 15.17 -6.73 -18.38
C ILE A 176 14.41 -8.07 -18.27
N TYR A 177 13.47 -8.19 -17.33
CA TYR A 177 12.72 -9.43 -17.10
C TYR A 177 11.93 -9.84 -18.36
N ARG A 178 11.24 -8.90 -19.02
CA ARG A 178 10.48 -9.15 -20.26
C ARG A 178 11.36 -9.56 -21.45
N THR A 179 12.58 -9.06 -21.51
CA THR A 179 13.52 -9.36 -22.60
C THR A 179 14.43 -10.56 -22.31
N SER A 180 14.44 -11.03 -21.07
CA SER A 180 15.22 -12.19 -20.64
C SER A 180 14.54 -13.53 -20.97
N ASP A 181 15.34 -14.58 -21.14
CA ASP A 181 14.84 -15.97 -21.23
C ASP A 181 14.26 -16.51 -19.90
N VAL A 182 14.27 -15.70 -18.82
CA VAL A 182 13.72 -16.06 -17.50
C VAL A 182 12.18 -16.00 -17.51
N CYS A 183 11.59 -15.15 -18.36
CA CYS A 183 10.14 -15.12 -18.54
C CYS A 183 9.65 -16.48 -19.05
N PRO A 184 8.68 -17.13 -18.40
CA PRO A 184 8.15 -18.42 -18.87
C PRO A 184 7.67 -18.27 -20.31
N LYS A 185 8.30 -19.00 -21.25
CA LYS A 185 7.84 -19.05 -22.64
C LYS A 185 6.41 -19.58 -22.62
N HIS A 186 5.46 -18.76 -23.07
CA HIS A 186 4.08 -19.19 -23.29
C HIS A 186 4.13 -20.45 -24.15
N LYS A 187 3.83 -21.60 -23.54
CA LYS A 187 3.62 -22.82 -24.31
C LYS A 187 2.25 -22.66 -24.94
N ASP A 188 2.23 -22.20 -26.19
CA ASP A 188 1.05 -22.30 -27.04
C ASP A 188 0.57 -23.75 -26.99
N LYS A 189 -0.63 -23.95 -26.45
CA LYS A 189 -1.37 -25.20 -26.51
C LYS A 189 -2.44 -25.09 -27.58
#